data_AF-A0A7W1Z7T3-F1
#
_entry.id   AF-A0A7W1Z7T3-F1
#
_cell.length_a   1.000
_cell.length_b   1.000
_cell.length_c   1.000
_cell.angle_alpha   90.00
_cell.angle_beta   90.00
_cell.angle_gamma   90.00
#
_symmetry.space_group_name_H-M   'P 1'
#
loop_
_entity.id
_entity.type
_entity.pdbx_description
1 polymer ?
#
loop_
_entity_poly.entity_id
_entity_poly.type
_entity_poly.pdbx_seq_one_letter_code
_entity_poly.pdbx_strand_id
1 'polypeptide(L)' 'MKRTATAKWSGTLKEGKGELSTESGILSKTNYSFKTRFEEGIT' A
#
# COMPACT_ATOMS: atom_id res chain seq x y z
N MET A 1 11.89 -17.71 9.79
CA MET A 1 11.68 -16.24 9.88
C MET A 1 10.22 -15.94 9.58
N LYS A 2 9.53 -15.18 10.44
CA LYS A 2 8.19 -14.63 10.14
C LYS A 2 8.42 -13.19 9.67
N ARG A 3 7.91 -12.82 8.50
CA ARG A 3 7.98 -11.45 7.99
C ARG A 3 6.62 -10.81 8.20
N THR A 4 6.55 -9.71 8.93
CA THR A 4 5.31 -8.99 9.15
C THR A 4 5.27 -7.71 8.30
N ALA A 5 4.06 -7.37 7.86
CA ALA A 5 3.78 -6.13 7.16
C ALA A 5 2.45 -5.57 7.66
N THR A 6 2.40 -4.24 7.77
CA THR A 6 1.24 -3.50 8.25
C THR A 6 0.77 -2.57 7.14
N ALA A 7 -0.49 -2.70 6.77
CA ALA A 7 -1.15 -1.79 5.84
C ALA A 7 -2.19 -0.97 6.58
N LYS A 8 -2.13 0.36 6.45
CA LYS A 8 -3.14 1.27 6.97
C LYS A 8 -3.88 1.89 5.80
N TRP A 9 -5.18 1.69 5.71
CA TRP A 9 -6.02 2.27 4.68
C TRP A 9 -6.94 3.34 5.27
N SER A 10 -7.18 4.42 4.53
CA SER A 10 -8.11 5.49 4.92
C SER A 10 -8.90 5.97 3.71
N GLY A 11 -10.22 5.95 3.85
CA GLY A 11 -11.17 6.32 2.78
C GLY A 11 -11.84 5.10 2.13
N THR A 12 -12.52 5.34 1.01
CA THR A 12 -13.26 4.31 0.26
C THR A 12 -12.32 3.45 -0.58
N LEU A 13 -12.83 2.41 -1.24
CA LEU A 13 -11.99 1.49 -2.01
C LEU A 13 -11.24 2.18 -3.17
N LYS A 14 -11.90 3.04 -3.95
CA LYS A 14 -11.32 3.70 -5.12
C LYS A 14 -10.53 4.97 -4.80
N GLU A 15 -11.08 5.82 -3.93
CA GLU A 15 -10.49 7.12 -3.60
C GLU A 15 -9.62 7.07 -2.34
N GLY A 16 -9.66 5.95 -1.62
CA GLY A 16 -8.87 5.77 -0.42
C GLY A 16 -7.38 5.77 -0.71
N LYS A 17 -6.64 6.17 0.32
CA LYS A 17 -5.19 6.16 0.34
C LYS A 17 -4.75 5.19 1.41
N GLY A 18 -3.76 4.38 1.06
CA GLY A 18 -3.13 3.44 1.94
C GLY A 18 -1.65 3.72 2.09
N GLU A 19 -1.11 3.29 3.21
CA GLU A 19 0.33 3.23 3.46
C GLU A 19 0.69 1.81 3.85
N LEU A 20 1.73 1.27 3.22
CA LEU A 20 2.29 -0.03 3.54
C LEU A 20 3.63 0.14 4.25
N SER A 21 3.80 -0.56 5.37
CA SER A 21 5.06 -0.63 6.10
C SER A 21 5.44 -2.09 6.34
N THR A 22 6.68 -2.44 6.03
CA THR A 22 7.27 -3.76 6.28
C THR A 22 8.23 -3.69 7.46
N GLU A 23 8.29 -4.74 8.25
CA GLU A 23 9.19 -4.86 9.41
C GLU A 23 10.68 -4.70 9.03
N SER A 24 11.06 -5.05 7.80
CA SER A 24 12.43 -4.86 7.30
C SER A 24 12.79 -3.41 7.00
N GLY A 25 11.84 -2.46 7.06
CA GLY A 25 12.05 -1.04 6.75
C GLY A 25 12.22 -0.72 5.26
N ILE A 26 12.38 -1.73 4.39
CA ILE A 26 12.53 -1.57 2.93
C ILE A 26 11.34 -0.80 2.35
N LEU A 27 10.13 -1.14 2.81
CA LEU A 27 8.92 -0.39 2.53
C LEU A 27 8.50 0.27 3.84
N SER A 28 8.73 1.57 3.97
CA SER A 28 8.33 2.37 5.13
C SER A 28 7.38 3.45 4.67
N LYS A 29 6.12 3.41 5.15
CA LYS A 29 5.04 4.32 4.75
C LYS A 29 4.93 4.48 3.22
N THR A 30 5.13 3.39 2.50
CA THR A 30 5.07 3.42 1.05
C THR A 30 3.63 3.66 0.63
N ASN A 31 3.41 4.68 -0.20
CA ASN A 31 2.10 5.00 -0.76
C ASN A 31 1.54 3.78 -1.49
N TYR A 32 0.34 3.38 -1.08
CA TYR A 32 -0.41 2.27 -1.62
C TYR A 32 -1.79 2.78 -1.94
N SER A 33 -2.16 2.89 -3.21
CA SER A 33 -3.49 3.39 -3.60
C SER A 33 -4.13 2.46 -4.61
N PHE A 34 -5.45 2.53 -4.71
CA PHE A 34 -6.21 1.69 -5.63
C PHE A 34 -5.86 2.04 -7.07
N LYS A 35 -5.69 3.35 -7.34
CA LYS A 35 -5.27 3.86 -8.63
C LYS A 35 -3.94 3.25 -9.10
N THR A 36 -2.90 3.27 -8.27
CA THR A 36 -1.58 2.72 -8.66
C THR A 36 -1.56 1.20 -8.77
N ARG A 37 -2.54 0.49 -8.20
CA ARG A 37 -2.62 -0.98 -8.21
C ARG A 37 -3.57 -1.56 -9.24
N PHE A 38 -4.66 -0.87 -9.55
CA PHE A 38 -5.77 -1.40 -10.33
C PHE A 38 -6.13 -0.52 -11.54
N GLU A 39 -5.72 0.75 -11.57
CA GLU A 39 -6.03 1.66 -12.69
C GLU A 39 -4.78 1.98 -13.54
N GLU A 40 -3.62 2.16 -12.92
CA GLU A 40 -2.33 2.23 -13.63
C GLU A 40 -1.84 0.82 -13.98
N GLY A 41 -2.64 0.11 -14.77
CA GLY A 41 -2.17 -1.02 -15.55
C GLY A 41 -1.28 -0.49 -16.67
N ILE A 42 -0.05 -0.99 -16.74
CA ILE A 42 0.93 -0.74 -17.80
C ILE A 42 0.22 -0.72 -19.17
N THR A 43 0.23 0.44 -19.83
CA THR A 43 -0.02 0.53 -21.28
C THR A 43 1.32 0.62 -21.98
#